data_AF-A0AA50DWF3-F1
#
_entry.id   AF-A0AA50DWF3-F1
#
_cell.length_a   1.000
_cell.length_b   1.000
_cell.length_c   1.000
_cell.angle_alpha   90.00
_cell.angle_beta   90.00
_cell.angle_gamma   90.00
#
_symmetry.space_group_name_H-M   'P 1'
#
loop_
_entity.id
_entity.type
_entity.pdbx_description
1 polymer ?
#
loop_
_entity_poly.entity_id
_entity_poly.type
_entity_poly.pdbx_seq_one_letter_code
_entity_poly.pdbx_strand_id
1 'polypeptide(L)'
;MDSSTRAQEENTEQLIGEVESYLVGGLSLTTNTFVSQNIHRGENKINTTEDVISIPTLKSNGINRALEMESGQGMYLNYEQIPVLGVYRWLPAYRFALLVEVRQAKVFSFARFRAGQLFVGGLVFTLAASFGLLLIKI
;
A
#
# COMPACT_ATOMS: atom_id res chain seq x y z
N MET A 1 -23.40 20.18 5.60
CA MET A 1 -22.36 19.36 4.94
C MET A 1 -21.14 20.25 4.77
N ASP A 2 -20.11 20.07 5.60
CA ASP A 2 -18.94 20.95 5.64
C ASP A 2 -17.94 20.60 4.52
N SER A 3 -17.39 21.62 3.88
CA SER A 3 -16.25 21.59 2.96
C SER A 3 -15.06 20.74 3.43
N SER A 4 -14.81 20.66 4.75
CA SER A 4 -13.75 19.83 5.31
C SER A 4 -14.00 18.32 5.18
N THR A 5 -15.27 17.91 5.14
CA THR A 5 -15.70 16.50 5.01
C THR A 5 -15.52 15.99 3.58
N ARG A 6 -15.80 16.82 2.56
CA ARG A 6 -15.65 16.45 1.14
C ARG A 6 -14.20 16.20 0.72
N ALA A 7 -13.28 17.03 1.19
CA ALA A 7 -11.85 16.87 0.90
C ALA A 7 -11.25 15.61 1.57
N GLN A 8 -11.88 15.13 2.66
CA GLN A 8 -11.45 13.92 3.35
C GLN A 8 -12.00 12.66 2.65
N GLU A 9 -13.25 12.71 2.17
CA GLU A 9 -13.88 11.64 1.38
C GLU A 9 -13.19 11.40 0.02
N GLU A 10 -12.87 12.45 -0.75
CA GLU A 10 -12.14 12.32 -2.02
C GLU A 10 -10.75 11.69 -1.83
N ASN A 11 -10.05 12.05 -0.76
CA ASN A 11 -8.74 11.48 -0.46
C ASN A 11 -8.84 10.02 -0.03
N THR A 12 -9.88 9.63 0.71
CA THR A 12 -10.13 8.22 1.01
C THR A 12 -10.48 7.43 -0.24
N GLU A 13 -11.33 7.95 -1.13
CA GLU A 13 -11.69 7.31 -2.41
C GLU A 13 -10.48 7.08 -3.33
N GLN A 14 -9.56 8.04 -3.38
CA GLN A 14 -8.30 7.90 -4.12
C GLN A 14 -7.35 6.84 -3.54
N LEU A 15 -7.46 6.53 -2.25
CA LEU A 15 -6.69 5.45 -1.63
C LEU A 15 -7.32 4.08 -1.94
N ILE A 16 -8.65 3.97 -1.96
CA ILE A 16 -9.35 2.70 -2.23
C ILE A 16 -9.12 2.20 -3.65
N GLY A 17 -8.99 3.10 -4.63
CA GLY A 17 -8.67 2.74 -6.02
C GLY A 17 -7.23 2.23 -6.23
N GLU A 18 -6.37 2.36 -5.23
CA GLU A 18 -4.97 1.94 -5.24
C GLU A 18 -4.73 0.67 -4.40
N VAL A 19 -5.76 0.22 -3.68
CA VAL A 19 -5.69 -1.00 -2.88
C VAL A 19 -5.92 -2.19 -3.80
N GLU A 20 -4.90 -3.03 -3.90
CA GLU A 20 -4.97 -4.30 -4.60
C GLU A 20 -5.24 -5.40 -3.58
N SER A 21 -6.30 -6.17 -3.80
CA SER A 21 -6.54 -7.40 -3.05
C SER A 21 -6.53 -8.60 -3.97
N TYR A 22 -5.89 -9.66 -3.50
CA TYR A 22 -5.78 -10.86 -4.28
C TYR A 22 -5.61 -12.08 -3.38
N LEU A 23 -6.10 -13.20 -3.88
CA LEU A 23 -6.08 -14.49 -3.25
C LEU A 23 -5.07 -15.36 -4.00
N VAL A 24 -4.11 -15.91 -3.28
CA VAL A 24 -3.06 -16.77 -3.84
C VAL A 24 -3.22 -18.18 -3.28
N GLY A 25 -3.09 -19.18 -4.16
CA GLY A 25 -3.06 -20.59 -3.78
C GLY A 25 -1.81 -21.26 -4.33
N GLY A 26 -1.28 -22.23 -3.58
CA GLY A 26 -0.22 -23.11 -4.09
C GLY A 26 -0.83 -24.22 -4.94
N LEU A 27 -0.58 -24.22 -6.25
CA LEU A 27 -0.96 -25.33 -7.14
C LEU A 27 0.08 -26.46 -7.09
N SER A 28 1.32 -26.14 -6.73
CA SER A 28 2.44 -27.06 -6.58
C SER A 28 3.38 -26.56 -5.47
N LEU A 29 4.37 -27.36 -5.08
CA LEU A 29 5.41 -27.00 -4.11
C LEU A 29 6.19 -25.72 -4.50
N THR A 30 6.19 -25.35 -5.78
CA THR A 30 6.97 -24.23 -6.33
C THR A 30 6.13 -23.24 -7.14
N THR A 31 4.83 -23.49 -7.32
CA THR A 31 3.99 -22.71 -8.23
C THR A 31 2.78 -22.16 -7.49
N ASN A 32 2.81 -20.84 -7.31
CA ASN A 32 1.71 -20.06 -6.76
C ASN A 32 0.87 -19.52 -7.91
N THR A 33 -0.45 -19.54 -7.76
CA THR A 33 -1.40 -18.96 -8.73
C THR A 33 -2.31 -17.96 -8.06
N PHE A 34 -2.80 -16.99 -8.85
CA PHE A 34 -3.97 -16.22 -8.45
C PHE A 34 -5.20 -17.12 -8.49
N VAL A 35 -5.94 -17.14 -7.38
CA VAL A 35 -7.26 -17.77 -7.25
C VAL A 35 -8.35 -16.72 -7.52
N SER A 36 -8.09 -15.47 -7.11
CA SER A 36 -8.93 -14.32 -7.39
C SER A 36 -8.08 -13.05 -7.30
N GLN A 37 -8.26 -12.09 -8.19
CA GLN A 37 -7.55 -10.81 -8.17
C GLN A 37 -8.51 -9.70 -8.59
N ASN A 38 -8.58 -8.60 -7.82
CA ASN A 38 -9.26 -7.40 -8.30
C ASN A 38 -8.35 -6.64 -9.26
N ILE A 39 -8.49 -6.94 -10.54
CA ILE A 39 -7.73 -6.29 -11.60
C ILE A 39 -8.34 -4.91 -11.89
N HIS A 40 -7.73 -3.84 -11.38
CA HIS A 40 -7.91 -2.48 -11.92
C HIS A 40 -6.89 -2.24 -13.05
N ARG A 41 -6.89 -3.11 -14.06
CA ARG A 41 -6.05 -2.95 -15.25
C ARG A 41 -6.78 -2.06 -16.23
N GLY A 42 -6.40 -0.77 -16.23
CA GLY A 42 -6.64 0.09 -17.38
C GLY A 42 -6.24 -0.64 -18.66
N GLU A 43 -7.10 -0.57 -19.67
CA GLU A 43 -6.88 -1.15 -20.99
C GLU A 43 -5.43 -0.96 -21.48
N ASN A 44 -4.73 -2.04 -21.87
CA ASN A 44 -4.52 -2.38 -23.28
C ASN A 44 -3.63 -3.64 -23.46
N LYS A 45 -4.28 -4.67 -24.01
CA LYS A 45 -3.81 -5.68 -24.97
C LYS A 45 -2.46 -6.37 -24.74
N ILE A 46 -2.55 -7.58 -24.18
CA ILE A 46 -1.75 -8.73 -24.60
C ILE A 46 -1.84 -8.84 -26.13
N ASN A 47 -0.78 -8.41 -26.82
CA ASN A 47 -0.59 -8.73 -28.22
C ASN A 47 -0.24 -10.22 -28.27
N THR A 48 -1.22 -11.03 -28.67
CA THR A 48 -1.07 -12.46 -28.92
C THR A 48 -0.11 -12.68 -30.10
N THR A 49 1.19 -12.72 -29.80
CA THR A 49 2.19 -13.27 -30.70
C THR A 49 3.20 -14.04 -29.85
N GLU A 50 2.99 -15.35 -29.77
CA GLU A 50 3.99 -16.35 -29.34
C GLU A 50 4.72 -16.10 -28.01
N ASP A 51 4.01 -15.61 -26.99
CA ASP A 51 4.58 -15.57 -25.64
C ASP A 51 4.35 -16.93 -24.99
N VAL A 52 5.44 -17.65 -24.70
CA VAL A 52 5.47 -18.78 -23.78
C VAL A 52 4.61 -18.40 -22.58
N ILE A 53 3.65 -19.24 -22.17
CA ILE A 53 2.83 -19.03 -20.98
C ILE A 53 3.77 -19.06 -19.76
N SER A 54 4.49 -17.96 -19.55
CA SER A 54 5.29 -17.69 -18.39
C SER A 54 4.29 -17.38 -17.30
N ILE A 55 3.87 -18.43 -16.58
CA ILE A 55 3.08 -18.24 -15.36
C ILE A 55 3.93 -17.31 -14.49
N PRO A 56 3.51 -16.06 -14.26
CA PRO A 56 4.34 -15.10 -13.55
C PRO A 56 4.69 -15.71 -12.21
N THR A 57 5.97 -15.70 -11.85
CA THR A 57 6.40 -16.26 -10.57
C THR A 57 5.86 -15.35 -9.47
N LEU A 58 4.72 -15.73 -8.88
CA LEU A 58 4.06 -15.00 -7.79
C LEU A 58 4.85 -15.18 -6.49
N LYS A 59 5.94 -14.43 -6.39
CA LYS A 59 6.87 -14.45 -5.26
C LYS A 59 6.99 -13.05 -4.68
N SER A 60 6.54 -12.92 -3.44
CA SER A 60 6.76 -11.75 -2.60
C SER A 60 6.99 -12.22 -1.16
N ASN A 61 7.53 -11.35 -0.30
CA ASN A 61 7.67 -11.70 1.11
C ASN A 61 6.30 -12.03 1.74
N GLY A 62 5.27 -11.23 1.45
CA GLY A 62 3.91 -11.47 1.92
C GLY A 62 3.34 -12.80 1.44
N ILE A 63 3.50 -13.15 0.16
CA ILE A 63 3.00 -14.42 -0.40
C ILE A 63 3.71 -15.61 0.27
N ASN A 64 5.04 -15.56 0.39
CA ASN A 64 5.80 -16.68 0.95
C ASN A 64 5.41 -16.91 2.42
N ARG A 65 5.38 -15.86 3.24
CA ARG A 65 5.02 -15.97 4.65
C ARG A 65 3.58 -16.45 4.84
N ALA A 66 2.66 -15.96 4.02
CA ALA A 66 1.27 -16.41 4.07
C ALA A 66 1.11 -17.88 3.73
N LEU A 67 1.82 -18.37 2.71
CA LEU A 67 1.81 -19.78 2.32
C LEU A 67 2.58 -20.68 3.29
N GLU A 68 3.49 -20.12 4.09
CA GLU A 68 4.11 -20.74 5.27
C GLU A 68 3.18 -20.71 6.51
N MET A 69 1.89 -20.45 6.29
CA MET A 69 0.84 -20.42 7.32
C MET A 69 0.95 -19.27 8.32
N GLU A 70 1.73 -18.23 7.99
CA GLU A 70 1.81 -17.03 8.80
C GLU A 70 0.75 -16.00 8.38
N SER A 71 0.34 -15.17 9.34
CA SER A 71 -0.45 -13.97 9.04
C SER A 71 0.26 -12.77 9.63
N GLY A 72 0.27 -11.66 8.91
CA GLY A 72 1.03 -10.49 9.32
C GLY A 72 0.84 -9.31 8.40
N GLN A 73 1.69 -8.32 8.63
CA GLN A 73 1.71 -7.08 7.87
C GLN A 73 3.14 -6.56 7.79
N GLY A 74 3.42 -5.75 6.78
CA GLY A 74 4.72 -5.12 6.66
C GLY A 74 4.90 -4.37 5.35
N MET A 75 6.08 -3.77 5.23
CA MET A 75 6.55 -3.17 3.99
C MET A 75 7.46 -4.15 3.27
N TYR A 76 7.19 -4.39 2.00
CA TYR A 76 7.96 -5.32 1.19
C TYR A 76 7.74 -5.04 -0.31
N LEU A 77 8.45 -5.78 -1.17
CA LEU A 77 8.23 -5.75 -2.62
C LEU A 77 7.14 -6.76 -2.98
N ASN A 78 6.10 -6.32 -3.69
CA ASN A 78 5.05 -7.20 -4.20
C ASN A 78 5.59 -8.10 -5.33
N TYR A 79 4.71 -8.92 -5.91
CA TYR A 79 5.08 -9.84 -7.00
C TYR A 79 5.58 -9.10 -8.26
N GLU A 80 5.24 -7.82 -8.43
CA GLU A 80 5.68 -6.94 -9.52
C GLU A 80 6.96 -6.16 -9.18
N GLN A 81 7.61 -6.46 -8.05
CA GLN A 81 8.77 -5.74 -7.53
C GLN A 81 8.49 -4.26 -7.17
N ILE A 82 7.25 -3.93 -6.84
CA ILE A 82 6.83 -2.60 -6.41
C ILE A 82 6.82 -2.54 -4.87
N PRO A 83 7.38 -1.49 -4.24
CA PRO A 83 7.29 -1.28 -2.80
C PRO A 83 5.84 -1.04 -2.36
N VAL A 84 5.32 -1.98 -1.57
CA VAL A 84 3.97 -1.93 -1.02
C VAL A 84 4.00 -1.95 0.51
N LEU A 85 2.95 -1.40 1.10
CA LEU A 85 2.53 -1.73 2.46
C LEU A 85 1.44 -2.80 2.31
N GLY A 86 1.69 -3.98 2.87
CA GLY A 86 0.83 -5.13 2.65
C GLY A 86 0.43 -5.82 3.95
N VAL A 87 -0.77 -6.37 3.93
CA VAL A 87 -1.30 -7.29 4.94
C VAL A 87 -1.52 -8.63 4.26
N TYR A 88 -1.08 -9.70 4.90
CA TYR A 88 -1.24 -11.06 4.39
C TYR A 88 -1.84 -11.97 5.46
N ARG A 89 -2.76 -12.85 5.04
CA ARG A 89 -3.49 -13.74 5.94
C ARG A 89 -3.60 -15.13 5.36
N TRP A 90 -3.18 -16.11 6.14
CA TRP A 90 -3.40 -17.52 5.83
C TRP A 90 -4.87 -17.91 6.09
N LEU A 91 -5.46 -18.60 5.12
CA LEU A 91 -6.82 -19.12 5.16
C LEU A 91 -6.77 -20.66 5.19
N PRO A 92 -6.80 -21.28 6.38
CA PRO A 92 -6.54 -22.71 6.54
C PRO A 92 -7.58 -23.60 5.86
N ALA A 93 -8.85 -23.17 5.81
CA ALA A 93 -9.94 -23.94 5.22
C ALA A 93 -9.75 -24.24 3.72
N TYR A 94 -9.01 -23.38 3.01
CA TYR A 94 -8.83 -23.46 1.56
C TYR A 94 -7.37 -23.54 1.11
N ARG A 95 -6.43 -23.56 2.07
CA ARG A 95 -4.98 -23.49 1.82
C ARG A 95 -4.58 -22.30 0.93
N PHE A 96 -5.22 -21.16 1.16
CA PHE A 96 -5.00 -19.92 0.41
C PHE A 96 -4.41 -18.83 1.29
N ALA A 97 -3.76 -17.87 0.65
CA ALA A 97 -3.29 -16.64 1.23
C ALA A 97 -4.11 -15.47 0.69
N LEU A 98 -4.74 -14.68 1.56
CA LEU A 98 -5.34 -13.40 1.20
C LEU A 98 -4.31 -12.30 1.40
N LEU A 99 -4.08 -11.50 0.36
CA LEU A 99 -3.21 -10.34 0.40
C LEU A 99 -4.02 -9.08 0.10
N VAL A 100 -3.68 -8.01 0.82
CA VAL A 100 -4.18 -6.65 0.59
C VAL A 100 -2.98 -5.72 0.60
N GLU A 101 -2.71 -5.07 -0.52
CA GLU A 101 -1.49 -4.30 -0.77
C GLU A 101 -1.82 -2.91 -1.28
N VAL A 102 -1.03 -1.93 -0.87
CA VAL A 102 -1.11 -0.55 -1.36
C VAL A 102 0.28 -0.01 -1.62
N ARG A 103 0.48 0.72 -2.72
CA ARG A 103 1.79 1.28 -3.09
C ARG A 103 2.27 2.30 -2.05
N GLN A 104 3.49 2.13 -1.53
CA GLN A 104 4.04 2.99 -0.48
C GLN A 104 4.11 4.46 -0.91
N ALA A 105 4.46 4.72 -2.17
CA ALA A 105 4.54 6.08 -2.72
C ALA A 105 3.22 6.84 -2.53
N LYS A 106 2.07 6.17 -2.70
CA LYS A 106 0.76 6.79 -2.54
C LYS A 106 0.42 6.98 -1.07
N VAL A 107 0.60 5.95 -0.22
CA VAL A 107 0.39 6.06 1.24
C VAL A 107 1.20 7.22 1.84
N PHE A 108 2.46 7.36 1.43
CA PHE A 108 3.35 8.41 1.95
C PHE A 108 3.13 9.77 1.31
N SER A 109 2.64 9.87 0.07
CA SER A 109 2.24 11.16 -0.50
C SER A 109 1.16 11.86 0.34
N PHE A 110 0.19 11.09 0.84
CA PHE A 110 -0.82 11.60 1.77
C PHE A 110 -0.20 12.05 3.10
N ALA A 111 0.73 11.26 3.66
CA ALA A 111 1.43 11.61 4.90
C ALA A 111 2.31 12.87 4.76
N ARG A 112 2.95 13.07 3.61
CA ARG A 112 3.88 14.18 3.36
C ARG A 112 3.18 15.54 3.40
N PHE A 113 1.96 15.62 2.87
CA PHE A 113 1.16 16.85 2.92
C PHE A 113 0.86 17.27 4.37
N ARG A 114 0.54 16.31 5.25
CA ARG A 114 0.24 16.57 6.67
C ARG A 114 1.49 16.94 7.47
N ALA A 115 2.64 16.31 7.19
CA ALA A 115 3.89 16.59 7.90
C ALA A 115 4.39 18.03 7.71
N GLY A 116 4.16 18.62 6.53
CA GLY A 116 4.54 20.01 6.25
C GLY A 116 3.86 21.03 7.17
N GLN A 117 2.58 20.78 7.52
CA GLN A 117 1.82 21.68 8.42
C GLN A 117 2.39 21.66 9.84
N LEU A 118 2.77 20.48 10.34
CA LEU A 118 3.40 20.35 11.66
C LEU A 118 4.76 21.05 11.70
N PHE A 119 5.56 20.92 10.63
CA PHE A 119 6.86 21.58 10.53
C PHE A 119 6.72 23.11 10.56
N VAL A 120 5.81 23.68 9.75
CA VAL A 120 5.56 25.12 9.71
C VAL A 120 5.01 25.62 11.06
N GLY A 121 4.05 24.90 11.65
CA GLY A 121 3.50 25.25 12.96
C GLY A 121 4.57 25.28 14.07
N GLY A 122 5.44 24.27 14.12
CA GLY A 122 6.55 24.23 15.06
C GLY A 122 7.56 25.35 14.86
N LEU A 123 7.85 25.71 13.61
CA LEU A 123 8.76 26.80 13.26
C LEU A 123 8.20 28.16 13.73
N VAL A 124 6.91 28.43 13.48
CA VAL A 124 6.24 29.65 13.95
C VAL A 124 6.23 29.73 15.48
N PHE A 125 5.91 28.63 16.15
CA PHE A 125 5.88 28.58 17.62
C PHE A 125 7.26 28.87 18.22
N THR A 126 8.31 28.30 17.64
CA THR A 126 9.71 28.52 18.08
C THR A 126 10.12 29.99 17.91
N LEU A 127 9.77 30.61 16.77
CA LEU A 127 10.05 32.03 16.53
C LEU A 127 9.29 32.94 17.50
N ALA A 128 8.01 32.67 17.74
CA ALA A 128 7.20 33.45 18.69
C ALA A 128 7.74 33.36 20.13
N ALA A 129 8.10 32.15 20.57
CA ALA A 129 8.69 31.94 21.89
C ALA A 129 10.05 32.67 22.04
N SER A 130 10.91 32.60 21.02
CA SER A 130 12.19 33.30 20.99
C SER A 130 12.01 34.82 21.06
N PHE A 131 11.07 35.37 20.28
CA PHE A 131 10.76 36.79 20.28
C PHE A 131 10.20 37.27 21.63
N GLY A 132 9.29 36.50 22.24
CA GLY A 132 8.75 36.82 23.56
C GLY A 132 9.82 36.84 24.66
N LEU A 133 10.77 35.90 24.62
CA LEU A 133 11.93 35.87 25.53
C LEU A 133 12.83 37.11 25.36
N LEU A 134 13.00 37.60 24.14
CA LEU A 134 13.81 38.77 23.85
C LEU A 134 13.15 40.06 24.36
N LEU A 135 11.83 40.18 24.24
CA LEU A 135 11.06 41.30 24.80
C LEU A 135 11.07 41.35 26.33
N ILE A 136 11.09 40.19 27.00
CA ILE A 136 11.17 40.11 28.47
C ILE A 136 12.53 40.57 29.02
N LYS A 137 13.58 40.47 28.20
CA LYS A 137 14.96 40.75 28.61
C LYS A 137 15.36 42.22 28.38
N ILE A 138 14.51 43.02 27.72
CA ILE A 138 14.64 44.47 27.48
C ILE A 138 13.82 45.23 28.53
#